data_AF-A0A3R9SBM8-F1
#
_entry.id   AF-A0A3R9SBM8-F1
#
_cell.length_a   1.000
_cell.length_b   1.000
_cell.length_c   1.000
_cell.angle_alpha   90.00
_cell.angle_beta   90.00
_cell.angle_gamma   90.00
#
_symmetry.space_group_name_H-M   'P 1'
#
loop_
_entity.id
_entity.type
_entity.pdbx_description
1 polymer ?
#
loop_
_entity_poly.entity_id
_entity_poly.type
_entity_poly.pdbx_seq_one_letter_code
_entity_poly.pdbx_strand_id
1 'polypeptide(L)' 'MSQFKLEDADILIDLANQTLSLPKHNKFYVVSTGKNGIGEQENTGKTPRGWHRVVKKFGMQSPKNTVFIARQPTGE' A
#
# COMPACT_ATOMS: atom_id res chain seq x y z
N MET A 1 -19.67 9.78 -11.95
CA MET A 1 -18.49 9.34 -11.16
C MET A 1 -18.54 7.83 -11.13
N SER A 2 -17.50 7.13 -11.60
CA SER A 2 -17.49 5.66 -11.58
C SER A 2 -17.50 5.16 -10.14
N GLN A 3 -18.56 4.45 -9.75
CA GLN A 3 -18.69 3.85 -8.44
C GLN A 3 -17.95 2.52 -8.45
N PHE A 4 -16.66 2.54 -8.08
CA PHE A 4 -15.88 1.32 -7.88
C PHE A 4 -16.45 0.53 -6.68
N LYS A 5 -16.61 -0.77 -6.84
CA LYS A 5 -17.03 -1.67 -5.76
C LYS A 5 -15.81 -2.40 -5.20
N LEU A 6 -15.87 -2.85 -3.94
CA LEU A 6 -14.76 -3.57 -3.31
C LEU A 6 -14.34 -4.83 -4.07
N GLU A 7 -15.29 -5.50 -4.73
CA GLU A 7 -15.06 -6.66 -5.60
C GLU A 7 -14.18 -6.34 -6.82
N ASP A 8 -14.09 -5.07 -7.23
CA ASP A 8 -13.27 -4.63 -8.35
C ASP A 8 -11.81 -4.36 -7.96
N ALA A 9 -11.50 -4.33 -6.65
CA ALA A 9 -10.19 -3.96 -6.16
C ALA A 9 -9.12 -5.03 -6.48
N ASP A 10 -8.05 -4.61 -7.16
CA ASP A 10 -6.84 -5.45 -7.34
C ASP A 10 -6.14 -5.72 -6.00
N ILE A 11 -6.20 -4.75 -5.09
CA ILE A 11 -5.60 -4.76 -3.75
C ILE A 11 -6.65 -4.27 -2.77
N LEU A 12 -7.01 -5.12 -1.81
CA LEU A 12 -7.90 -4.77 -0.71
C LEU A 12 -7.11 -4.68 0.59
N ILE A 13 -7.20 -3.55 1.29
CA ILE A 13 -6.58 -3.33 2.59
C ILE A 13 -7.66 -3.25 3.66
N ASP A 14 -7.62 -4.17 4.62
CA ASP A 14 -8.45 -4.10 5.82
C ASP A 14 -7.63 -3.50 6.97
N LEU A 15 -7.96 -2.26 7.31
CA LEU A 15 -7.27 -1.49 8.35
C LEU A 15 -7.59 -2.00 9.76
N ALA A 16 -8.77 -2.61 9.98
CA ALA A 16 -9.15 -3.12 11.30
C ALA A 16 -8.40 -4.40 11.61
N ASN A 17 -8.30 -5.30 10.62
CA ASN A 17 -7.64 -6.59 10.78
C ASN A 17 -6.14 -6.55 10.43
N GLN A 18 -5.64 -5.43 9.90
CA GLN A 18 -4.26 -5.27 9.41
C GLN A 18 -3.89 -6.34 8.37
N THR A 19 -4.72 -6.45 7.33
CA THR A 19 -4.53 -7.44 6.27
C THR A 19 -4.55 -6.81 4.87
N LEU A 20 -3.86 -7.47 3.95
CA LEU A 20 -3.87 -7.19 2.52
C LEU A 20 -4.29 -8.44 1.77
N SER A 21 -5.30 -8.30 0.92
CA SER A 21 -5.75 -9.35 0.01
C SER A 21 -5.50 -8.94 -1.44
N LEU A 22 -5.09 -9.91 -2.26
CA LEU A 22 -4.99 -9.80 -3.72
C LEU A 22 -6.02 -10.76 -4.34
N PRO A 23 -7.29 -10.35 -4.50
CA PRO A 23 -8.39 -11.25 -4.86
C PRO A 23 -8.13 -12.02 -6.16
N LYS A 24 -7.63 -11.34 -7.21
CA LYS A 24 -7.32 -11.94 -8.52
C LYS A 24 -6.21 -13.00 -8.48
N HIS A 25 -5.39 -12.99 -7.43
CA HIS A 25 -4.26 -13.91 -7.27
C HIS A 25 -4.48 -14.94 -6.16
N ASN A 26 -5.61 -14.87 -5.45
CA ASN A 26 -5.89 -15.68 -4.27
C ASN A 26 -4.72 -15.64 -3.25
N LYS A 27 -4.19 -14.44 -2.97
CA LYS A 27 -3.11 -14.23 -2.00
C LYS A 27 -3.55 -13.34 -0.86
N PHE A 28 -2.96 -13.59 0.30
CA PHE A 28 -3.24 -12.91 1.55
C PHE A 28 -1.94 -12.64 2.31
N TYR A 29 -1.87 -11.48 2.96
CA TYR A 29 -0.72 -11.05 3.75
C TYR A 29 -1.20 -10.32 5.01
N VAL A 30 -0.52 -10.59 6.13
CA VAL A 30 -0.58 -9.71 7.30
C VAL A 30 0.28 -8.48 6.99
N VAL A 31 -0.21 -7.29 7.34
CA VAL A 31 0.48 -6.02 7.10
C VAL A 31 0.54 -5.20 8.38
N SER A 32 1.27 -4.11 8.33
CA SER A 32 1.13 -3.00 9.28
C SER A 32 0.85 -1.72 8.50
N THR A 33 0.01 -0.86 9.08
CA THR A 33 -0.37 0.43 8.49
C THR A 33 0.27 1.56 9.29
N GLY A 34 0.04 2.81 8.87
CA GLY A 34 0.61 3.99 9.54
C GLY A 34 0.36 3.96 11.04
N LYS A 35 1.44 4.12 11.83
CA LYS A 35 1.41 4.04 13.31
C LYS A 35 0.37 4.97 13.95
N ASN A 36 0.08 6.10 13.30
CA ASN A 36 -0.87 7.11 13.79
C ASN A 36 -2.34 6.77 13.44
N GLY A 37 -2.57 5.58 12.89
CA GLY A 37 -3.89 5.07 12.55
C GLY A 37 -4.42 5.61 11.23
N ILE A 38 -5.74 5.80 11.18
CA ILE A 38 -6.49 6.15 9.98
C ILE A 38 -6.70 7.67 9.90
N GLY A 39 -6.56 8.25 8.71
CA GLY A 39 -6.92 9.64 8.44
C GLY A 39 -6.32 10.21 7.16
N GLU A 40 -6.93 11.27 6.66
CA GLU A 40 -6.69 11.84 5.33
C GLU A 40 -5.92 13.18 5.37
N GLN A 41 -5.45 13.60 6.55
CA GLN A 41 -4.67 14.81 6.73
C GLN A 41 -3.20 14.60 6.35
N GLU A 42 -2.68 15.52 5.55
CA GLU A 42 -1.28 15.52 5.11
C GLU A 42 -0.30 15.61 6.29
N ASN A 43 0.88 15.01 6.14
CA ASN A 43 1.97 15.02 7.13
C ASN A 43 1.63 14.42 8.51
N THR A 44 0.53 13.68 8.64
CA THR A 44 0.13 13.07 9.92
C THR A 44 0.66 11.65 10.13
N GLY A 45 1.28 11.02 9.12
CA GLY A 45 1.68 9.62 9.19
C GLY A 45 0.51 8.63 9.33
N LYS A 46 -0.72 9.09 9.09
CA LYS A 46 -1.92 8.27 9.05
C LYS A 46 -2.11 7.63 7.67
N THR A 47 -2.82 6.51 7.64
CA THR A 47 -3.18 5.84 6.39
C THR A 47 -4.52 6.39 5.88
N PRO A 48 -4.57 7.02 4.70
CA PRO A 48 -5.82 7.50 4.13
C PRO A 48 -6.69 6.34 3.64
N ARG A 49 -8.02 6.48 3.77
CA ARG A 49 -8.99 5.53 3.21
C ARG A 49 -9.43 5.91 1.81
N GLY A 50 -10.08 4.98 1.14
CA GLY A 50 -10.71 5.19 -0.16
C GLY A 50 -9.93 4.58 -1.32
N TRP A 51 -10.36 4.89 -2.53
CA TRP A 51 -9.80 4.36 -3.76
C TRP A 51 -8.48 5.03 -4.10
N HIS A 52 -7.44 4.21 -4.21
CA HIS A 52 -6.10 4.62 -4.59
C HIS A 52 -5.68 3.87 -5.86
N ARG A 53 -4.81 4.50 -6.66
CA ARG A 53 -4.23 3.88 -7.85
C ARG A 53 -2.72 3.82 -7.70
N VAL A 54 -2.14 2.64 -7.95
CA VAL A 54 -0.69 2.49 -8.05
C VAL A 54 -0.22 3.24 -9.29
N VAL A 55 0.54 4.32 -9.10
CA VAL A 55 1.06 5.15 -10.21
C VAL A 55 2.47 4.75 -10.65
N LYS A 56 3.27 4.17 -9.74
CA LYS A 56 4.66 3.77 -10.02
C LYS A 56 5.10 2.67 -9.05
N LYS A 57 5.89 1.71 -9.55
CA LYS A 57 6.60 0.68 -8.78
C LYS A 57 8.09 0.80 -9.10
N PHE A 58 8.96 0.65 -8.09
CA PHE A 58 10.42 0.73 -8.21
C PHE A 58 11.07 -0.44 -7.46
N GLY A 59 12.36 -0.69 -7.70
CA GLY A 59 13.13 -1.74 -7.04
C GLY A 59 13.13 -3.12 -7.72
N MET A 60 12.48 -3.30 -8.89
CA MET A 60 12.42 -4.60 -9.58
C MET A 60 13.80 -5.16 -9.95
N GLN A 61 14.76 -4.29 -10.29
CA GLN A 61 16.12 -4.66 -10.70
C GLN A 61 17.15 -4.34 -9.62
N SER A 62 16.70 -3.91 -8.43
CA SER A 62 17.61 -3.57 -7.34
C SER A 62 18.08 -4.84 -6.62
N PRO A 63 19.34 -4.87 -6.13
CA PRO A 63 19.81 -5.95 -5.28
C PRO A 63 18.88 -6.23 -4.09
N LYS A 64 18.91 -7.46 -3.60
CA LYS A 64 18.20 -7.82 -2.36
C LYS A 64 18.75 -6.95 -1.22
N ASN A 65 17.85 -6.48 -0.36
CA ASN A 65 18.12 -5.59 0.77
C ASN A 65 18.51 -4.15 0.40
N THR A 66 18.38 -3.72 -0.86
CA THR A 66 18.54 -2.29 -1.19
C THR A 66 17.58 -1.43 -0.37
N VAL A 67 18.14 -0.47 0.37
CA VAL A 67 17.38 0.54 1.10
C VAL A 67 17.06 1.71 0.16
N PHE A 68 15.86 2.28 0.27
CA PHE A 68 15.42 3.42 -0.53
C PHE A 68 15.02 4.59 0.35
N ILE A 69 15.46 5.79 0.00
CA ILE A 69 14.98 7.06 0.55
C ILE A 69 14.43 7.89 -0.61
N ALA A 70 13.23 8.45 -0.46
CA ALA A 70 12.57 9.24 -1.50
C ALA A 70 12.55 8.54 -2.89
N ARG A 71 12.38 7.21 -2.91
CA ARG A 71 12.36 6.35 -4.11
C ARG A 71 13.71 6.21 -4.83
N GLN A 72 14.81 6.64 -4.22
CA GLN A 72 16.18 6.47 -4.72
C GLN A 72 16.94 5.46 -3.84
N PRO A 73 17.76 4.56 -4.42
CA PRO A 73 18.57 3.63 -3.65
C PRO A 73 19.61 4.41 -2.84
N THR A 74 19.86 4.01 -1.60
CA THR A 74 20.83 4.69 -0.72
C THR A 74 22.27 4.23 -0.94
N GLY A 75 22.46 3.01 -1.45
CA GLY A 75 23.79 2.40 -1.59
C GLY A 75 24.30 1.71 -0.32
N GLU A 76 23.50 1.72 0.76
CA GLU A 76 23.65 0.79 1.89
C GLU A 76 23.45 -0.67 1.42
#